data_AF-A0A349TH35-F1
#
_entry.id   AF-A0A349TH35-F1
#
_cell.length_a   1.000
_cell.length_b   1.000
_cell.length_c   1.000
_cell.angle_alpha   90.00
_cell.angle_beta   90.00
_cell.angle_gamma   90.00
#
_symmetry.space_group_name_H-M   'P 1'
#
loop_
_entity.id
_entity.type
_entity.pdbx_description
1 polymer ?
#
loop_
_entity_poly.entity_id
_entity_poly.type
_entity_poly.pdbx_seq_one_letter_code
_entity_poly.pdbx_strand_id
1 'polypeptide(L)' 'MNQAEFQQLAGQGYNRIPVVREVLADTETPLSTYLKLGRGTHSYFFESVQGGE' A
#
# COMPACT_ATOMS: atom_id res chain seq x y z
N MET A 1 3.22 8.32 -10.02
CA MET A 1 2.08 9.05 -10.63
C MET A 1 2.19 10.52 -10.27
N ASN A 2 2.20 11.39 -11.26
CA ASN A 2 2.10 12.83 -11.10
C ASN A 2 0.63 13.31 -11.27
N GLN A 3 0.39 14.60 -11.00
CA GLN A 3 -0.97 15.15 -11.03
C GLN A 3 -1.62 15.09 -12.42
N ALA A 4 -0.85 15.29 -13.50
CA ALA A 4 -1.38 15.27 -14.86
C ALA A 4 -1.86 13.86 -15.25
N GLU A 5 -1.08 12.84 -14.93
CA GLU A 5 -1.43 11.42 -15.15
C GLU A 5 -2.71 11.04 -14.40
N PHE A 6 -2.86 11.49 -13.15
CA PHE A 6 -4.08 11.26 -12.37
C PHE A 6 -5.31 11.91 -13.02
N GLN A 7 -5.20 13.17 -13.45
CA GLN A 7 -6.32 13.89 -14.09
C GLN A 7 -6.72 13.27 -15.42
N GLN A 8 -5.74 12.78 -16.19
CA GLN A 8 -6.02 12.05 -17.43
C GLN A 8 -6.83 10.76 -17.17
N LEU A 9 -6.48 9.99 -16.14
CA LEU A 9 -7.22 8.79 -15.76
C LEU A 9 -8.62 9.13 -15.22
N ALA A 10 -8.74 10.19 -14.43
CA ALA A 10 -10.05 10.66 -13.98
C ALA A 10 -10.95 11.08 -15.16
N GLY A 11 -10.39 11.78 -16.15
CA GLY A 11 -11.10 12.15 -17.39
C GLY A 11 -11.53 10.97 -18.25
N GLN A 12 -10.89 9.80 -18.12
CA GLN A 12 -11.31 8.55 -18.77
C GLN A 12 -12.47 7.85 -18.03
N GLY A 13 -12.92 8.37 -16.88
CA GLY A 13 -14.03 7.82 -16.12
C GLY A 13 -13.65 6.78 -15.07
N TYR A 14 -12.36 6.59 -14.76
CA TYR A 14 -11.94 5.73 -13.65
C TYR A 14 -12.35 6.35 -12.30
N ASN A 15 -13.12 5.60 -11.50
CA ASN A 15 -13.61 6.05 -10.20
C ASN A 15 -12.69 5.68 -9.01
N ARG A 16 -11.63 4.91 -9.25
CA ARG A 16 -10.61 4.51 -8.27
C ARG A 16 -9.25 4.47 -8.95
N ILE A 17 -8.37 5.40 -8.58
CA ILE A 17 -7.04 5.54 -9.17
C ILE A 17 -6.01 5.46 -8.04
N PRO A 18 -5.21 4.39 -7.94
CA PRO A 18 -4.21 4.26 -6.89
C PRO A 18 -3.03 5.20 -7.16
N VAL A 19 -2.63 5.95 -6.15
CA VAL A 19 -1.39 6.73 -6.15
C VAL A 19 -0.38 6.01 -5.27
N VAL A 20 0.61 5.40 -5.90
CA VAL A 20 1.61 4.56 -5.22
C VAL A 20 2.98 5.25 -5.18
N ARG A 21 3.74 4.92 -4.15
CA ARG A 21 5.17 5.25 -4.02
C ARG A 21 5.89 4.02 -3.49
N GLU A 22 6.99 3.68 -4.13
CA GLU A 22 7.93 2.68 -3.65
C GLU A 22 8.97 3.34 -2.74
N VAL A 23 9.35 2.64 -1.67
CA VAL A 23 10.34 3.09 -0.69
C VAL A 23 11.27 1.94 -0.36
N LEU A 24 12.52 2.25 0.00
CA LEU A 24 13.47 1.24 0.49
C LEU A 24 13.05 0.79 1.89
N ALA A 25 12.94 -0.52 2.09
CA ALA A 25 12.48 -1.12 3.34
C ALA A 25 13.28 -2.37 3.71
N ASP A 26 14.55 -2.43 3.28
CA ASP A 26 15.42 -3.61 3.40
C ASP A 26 15.65 -4.07 4.85
N THR A 27 15.43 -3.18 5.81
CA THR A 27 15.56 -3.46 7.25
C THR A 27 14.21 -3.67 7.95
N GLU A 28 13.11 -3.63 7.19
CA GLU A 28 11.77 -3.84 7.69
C GLU A 28 11.32 -5.28 7.47
N THR A 29 10.52 -5.78 8.40
CA THR A 29 9.68 -6.96 8.21
C THR A 29 8.22 -6.51 8.00
N PRO A 30 7.33 -7.39 7.52
CA PRO A 30 5.90 -7.09 7.48
C PRO A 30 5.36 -6.62 8.84
N LEU A 31 5.78 -7.26 9.94
CA LEU A 31 5.37 -6.89 11.30
C LEU A 31 5.95 -5.55 11.74
N SER A 32 7.25 -5.28 11.52
CA SER A 32 7.83 -3.98 11.90
C SER A 32 7.19 -2.83 11.12
N THR A 33 6.86 -3.05 9.85
CA THR A 33 6.14 -2.11 8.99
C THR A 33 4.74 -1.82 9.55
N TYR A 34 3.99 -2.87 9.92
CA TYR A 34 2.67 -2.70 10.51
C TYR A 34 2.74 -1.92 11.84
N LEU A 35 3.71 -2.22 12.70
CA LEU A 35 3.86 -1.50 13.97
C LEU A 35 4.21 -0.02 13.79
N LYS A 36 4.83 0.35 12.67
CA LYS A 36 5.18 1.73 12.29
C LYS A 36 4.00 2.48 11.65
N LEU A 37 3.20 1.82 10.82
CA LEU A 37 2.14 2.48 10.01
C LEU A 37 0.72 2.24 10.53
N GLY A 38 0.44 1.05 11.06
CA GLY A 38 -0.88 0.54 11.37
C GLY A 38 -1.37 0.82 12.80
N ARG A 39 -1.10 2.01 13.35
CA ARG A 39 -1.61 2.39 14.69
C ARG A 39 -2.91 3.17 14.55
N GLY A 40 -4.06 2.49 14.59
CA GLY A 40 -5.35 3.19 14.58
C GLY A 40 -6.57 2.28 14.48
N THR A 41 -7.76 2.86 14.64
CA THR A 41 -9.02 2.18 14.35
C THR A 41 -9.06 1.75 12.89
N HIS A 42 -9.48 0.51 12.64
CA HIS A 42 -9.53 -0.10 11.30
C HIS A 42 -8.16 -0.30 10.63
N SER A 43 -7.08 -0.46 11.41
CA SER A 43 -5.83 -1.02 10.90
C SER A 43 -5.89 -2.55 10.89
N TYR A 44 -5.32 -3.17 9.86
CA TYR A 44 -5.30 -4.63 9.71
C TYR A 44 -3.92 -5.08 9.26
N PHE A 45 -3.48 -6.23 9.77
CA PHE A 45 -2.25 -6.91 9.37
C PHE A 45 -2.63 -8.29 8.82
N PHE A 46 -2.32 -8.54 7.55
CA PHE A 46 -2.55 -9.83 6.90
C PHE A 46 -1.20 -10.42 6.52
N GLU A 47 -0.89 -11.61 7.03
CA GLU A 47 0.26 -12.41 6.63
C GLU A 47 -0.22 -13.80 6.20
N SER A 48 0.54 -14.45 5.32
CA SER A 48 0.25 -15.81 4.86
C SER A 48 1.53 -16.62 4.86
N VAL A 49 1.46 -17.81 5.44
CA VAL A 49 2.52 -18.82 5.36
C VAL A 49 2.03 -19.90 4.41
N GLN A 50 2.77 -20.12 3.33
CA GLN A 50 2.45 -21.16 2.35
C GLN A 50 3.28 -22.41 2.65
N GLY A 51 2.61 -23.55 2.84
CA GLY A 51 3.26 -24.85 3.06
C GLY A 51 3.96 -24.96 4.43
N GLY A 52 3.24 -24.64 5.51
CA GLY A 52 3.74 -24.56 6.89
C GLY A 52 4.22 -25.86 7.55
N GLU A 53 5.01 -26.65 6.84
CA GLU A 53 5.88 -27.71 7.39
C GLU A 53 7.29 -27.17 7.65
#